data_AF-A7I769-F1
#
_entry.id   AF-A7I769-F1
#
_cell.length_a   1.000
_cell.length_b   1.000
_cell.length_c   1.000
_cell.angle_alpha   90.00
_cell.angle_beta   90.00
_cell.angle_gamma   90.00
#
_symmetry.space_group_name_H-M   'P 1'
#
loop_
_entity.id
_entity.type
_entity.pdbx_description
1 polymer ?
#
loop_
_entity_poly.entity_id
_entity_poly.type
_entity_poly.pdbx_seq_one_letter_code
_entity_poly.pdbx_strand_id
1 'polypeptide(L)'
;MTSPQFLPIPPQLRALACETLNRRVGRLPLIKDGVEITETLVGTTLECLNAEATRTLPVKTAAGESFCPGLDQCLSGRLGGERSTEAVVMAGVLTDAGLGEPAVILDAATHHQIRGIRLLSAWAWHIGSGEVVSPGTCQYTGDGDGWLACCPVCRTGILGQVTGKRLFGIPPTDYYLDCSHCGAKFIPEKDRFRLVSIARISDPRWRQYLNSCRTPEDWAALLREETTARQVRPARSIATSRYRISPPKPQPVLREFPVQRAEKIAVPVEGVAVPFSSIRDGSLVVSGTTKTLYFRPVTLRFLRGTRHDLFCHAERSLEQVLNSPVYADVKPLLAQEYERYLPLRIGPVTEELRKKSDPRYRQLLNRYGDREFSSFAVEDPVIGQKKGVLLVFLQGKLCYITACHTTFSDLIDRTFGTISPDCCYLDGNADACRINSLATAFRDGPVFWIHENDDDRAIEVLVADLQDRYLKGFSAPAGT
;
A
#
# COMPACT_ATOMS: atom_id res chain seq x y z
N MET A 1 -5.57 -13.21 -15.71
CA MET A 1 -4.61 -12.16 -15.31
C MET A 1 -5.27 -10.82 -15.60
N THR A 2 -5.23 -9.87 -14.67
CA THR A 2 -5.74 -8.51 -14.90
C THR A 2 -4.88 -7.83 -15.96
N SER A 3 -5.49 -7.23 -16.98
CA SER A 3 -4.77 -6.43 -17.97
C SER A 3 -3.94 -5.34 -17.28
N PRO A 4 -2.66 -5.13 -17.66
CA PRO A 4 -1.83 -4.11 -17.05
C PRO A 4 -2.47 -2.74 -17.23
N GLN A 5 -2.53 -1.97 -16.14
CA GLN A 5 -3.06 -0.62 -16.14
C GLN A 5 -1.92 0.36 -16.42
N PHE A 6 -1.96 1.02 -17.58
CA PHE A 6 -0.96 2.02 -17.95
C PHE A 6 -1.30 3.35 -17.28
N LEU A 7 -0.40 3.81 -16.41
CA LEU A 7 -0.48 5.15 -15.82
C LEU A 7 0.24 6.14 -16.72
N PRO A 8 -0.38 7.26 -17.13
CA PRO A 8 0.31 8.27 -17.93
C PRO A 8 1.50 8.85 -17.16
N ILE A 9 2.61 9.09 -17.86
CA ILE A 9 3.80 9.69 -17.26
C ILE A 9 3.50 11.14 -16.84
N PRO A 10 3.84 11.55 -15.60
CA PRO A 10 3.73 12.95 -15.21
C PRO A 10 4.51 13.85 -16.19
N PRO A 11 3.93 14.96 -16.67
CA PRO A 11 4.59 15.83 -17.65
C PRO A 11 6.00 16.29 -17.22
N GLN A 12 6.19 16.55 -15.93
CA GLN A 12 7.46 16.94 -15.33
C GLN A 12 8.50 15.81 -15.44
N LEU A 13 8.10 14.58 -15.11
CA LEU A 13 8.97 13.40 -15.22
C LEU A 13 9.32 13.11 -16.69
N ARG A 14 8.38 13.34 -17.60
CA ARG A 14 8.62 13.21 -19.04
C ARG A 14 9.65 14.21 -19.53
N ALA A 15 9.48 15.49 -19.22
CA ALA A 15 10.39 16.56 -19.63
C ALA A 15 11.82 16.28 -19.15
N LEU A 16 11.94 15.88 -17.89
CA LEU A 16 13.18 15.51 -17.23
C LEU A 16 13.84 14.25 -17.81
N ALA A 17 13.06 13.23 -18.18
CA ALA A 17 13.58 12.05 -18.86
C ALA A 17 14.13 12.42 -20.24
N CYS A 18 13.41 13.24 -21.00
CA CYS A 18 13.85 13.78 -22.28
C CYS A 18 15.12 14.64 -22.14
N GLU A 19 15.21 15.50 -21.12
CA GLU A 19 16.41 16.29 -20.83
C GLU A 19 17.61 15.39 -20.49
N THR A 20 17.38 14.34 -19.70
CA THR A 20 18.42 13.38 -19.33
C THR A 20 18.93 12.63 -20.57
N LEU A 21 18.04 12.27 -21.49
CA LEU A 21 18.40 11.70 -22.79
C LEU A 21 19.19 12.68 -23.66
N ASN A 22 18.71 13.93 -23.77
CA ASN A 22 19.38 14.99 -24.51
C ASN A 22 20.83 15.19 -24.03
N ARG A 23 21.04 15.12 -22.71
CA ARG A 23 22.34 15.30 -22.08
C ARG A 23 23.26 14.08 -22.22
N ARG A 24 22.73 12.86 -22.11
CA ARG A 24 23.55 11.63 -22.00
C ARG A 24 23.68 10.83 -23.29
N VAL A 25 22.70 10.93 -24.18
CA VAL A 25 22.63 10.10 -25.40
C VAL A 25 22.64 10.98 -26.64
N GLY A 26 21.82 12.03 -26.69
CA GLY A 26 21.74 12.96 -27.83
C GLY A 26 20.40 13.69 -27.89
N ARG A 27 20.38 14.83 -28.59
CA ARG A 27 19.19 15.70 -28.69
C ARG A 27 18.05 15.01 -29.45
N LEU A 28 16.86 15.01 -28.86
CA LEU A 28 15.63 14.53 -29.47
C LEU A 28 15.06 15.55 -30.48
N PRO A 29 14.49 15.11 -31.62
CA PRO A 29 14.47 13.72 -32.08
C PRO A 29 15.87 13.25 -32.50
N LEU A 30 16.20 12.00 -32.16
CA LEU A 30 17.50 11.37 -32.40
C LEU A 30 17.28 10.11 -33.26
N ILE A 31 18.04 9.94 -34.33
CA ILE A 31 18.06 8.67 -35.08
C ILE A 31 19.14 7.77 -34.48
N LYS A 32 18.77 6.58 -33.98
CA LYS A 32 19.71 5.56 -33.50
C LYS A 32 19.32 4.21 -34.11
N ASP A 33 20.30 3.55 -34.73
CA ASP A 33 20.10 2.26 -35.42
C ASP A 33 18.91 2.25 -36.40
N GLY A 34 18.69 3.37 -37.10
CA GLY A 34 17.59 3.54 -38.06
C GLY A 34 16.22 3.85 -37.45
N VAL A 35 16.12 3.92 -36.11
CA VAL A 35 14.88 4.30 -35.40
C VAL A 35 14.93 5.77 -34.99
N GLU A 36 13.88 6.52 -35.33
CA GLU A 36 13.68 7.88 -34.83
C GLU A 36 13.12 7.86 -33.41
N ILE A 37 13.93 8.29 -32.45
CA ILE A 37 13.58 8.40 -31.04
C ILE A 37 12.93 9.76 -30.81
N THR A 38 11.65 9.75 -30.53
CA THR A 38 10.84 10.94 -30.22
C THR A 38 10.46 11.00 -28.75
N GLU A 39 10.03 12.16 -28.25
CA GLU A 39 9.50 12.29 -26.88
C GLU A 39 8.31 11.34 -26.62
N THR A 40 7.46 11.14 -27.63
CA THR A 40 6.30 10.24 -27.55
C THR A 40 6.72 8.79 -27.37
N LEU A 41 7.76 8.35 -28.09
CA LEU A 41 8.31 7.00 -27.94
C LEU A 41 8.94 6.81 -26.55
N VAL A 42 9.67 7.80 -26.05
CA VAL A 42 10.23 7.80 -24.69
C VAL A 42 9.12 7.69 -23.64
N GLY A 43 8.11 8.56 -23.70
CA GLY A 43 6.99 8.56 -22.76
C GLY A 43 6.25 7.22 -22.74
N THR A 44 5.87 6.71 -23.92
CA THR A 44 5.16 5.43 -24.03
C THR A 44 6.00 4.27 -23.50
N THR A 45 7.31 4.25 -23.79
CA THR A 45 8.21 3.19 -23.29
C THR A 45 8.29 3.18 -21.76
N LEU A 46 8.44 4.35 -21.15
CA LEU A 46 8.48 4.49 -19.69
C LEU A 46 7.14 4.06 -19.06
N GLU A 47 6.02 4.45 -19.65
CA GLU A 47 4.68 4.05 -19.19
C GLU A 47 4.47 2.54 -19.27
N CYS A 48 4.93 1.88 -20.34
CA CYS A 48 4.88 0.43 -20.48
C CYS A 48 5.68 -0.28 -19.38
N LEU A 49 6.90 0.17 -19.13
CA LEU A 49 7.72 -0.41 -18.06
C LEU A 49 7.13 -0.14 -16.67
N ASN A 50 6.56 1.03 -16.44
CA ASN A 50 5.98 1.40 -15.14
C ASN A 50 4.67 0.66 -14.85
N ALA A 51 3.95 0.19 -15.87
CA ALA A 51 2.73 -0.60 -15.72
C ALA A 51 2.99 -2.02 -15.16
N GLU A 52 4.22 -2.54 -15.31
CA GLU A 52 4.60 -3.84 -14.76
C GLU A 52 4.92 -3.76 -13.26
N ALA A 53 4.44 -4.74 -12.49
CA ALA A 53 4.65 -4.77 -11.04
C ALA A 53 6.14 -4.81 -10.65
N THR A 54 6.96 -5.53 -11.42
CA THR A 54 8.42 -5.61 -11.24
C THR A 54 9.17 -4.51 -11.99
N ARG A 55 8.43 -3.68 -12.74
CA ARG A 55 8.95 -2.65 -13.65
C ARG A 55 9.95 -3.19 -14.66
N THR A 56 9.78 -4.46 -15.03
CA THR A 56 10.72 -5.22 -15.84
C THR A 56 9.96 -5.92 -16.95
N LEU A 57 10.36 -5.70 -18.21
CA LEU A 57 9.75 -6.33 -19.39
C LEU A 57 10.81 -7.04 -20.24
N PRO A 58 10.46 -8.18 -20.89
CA PRO A 58 11.26 -8.74 -21.98
C PRO A 58 11.41 -7.69 -23.08
N VAL A 59 12.58 -7.58 -23.70
CA VAL A 59 12.76 -6.62 -24.81
C VAL A 59 11.96 -7.04 -26.04
N LYS A 60 11.89 -8.35 -26.29
CA LYS A 60 11.10 -8.96 -27.37
C LYS A 60 10.16 -10.00 -26.79
N THR A 61 8.98 -10.13 -27.40
CA THR A 61 8.04 -11.20 -27.11
C THR A 61 8.60 -12.51 -27.67
N ALA A 62 8.64 -13.56 -26.85
CA ALA A 62 9.15 -14.86 -27.29
C ALA A 62 8.22 -15.46 -28.35
N ALA A 63 8.78 -16.06 -29.40
CA ALA A 63 8.00 -16.77 -30.40
C ALA A 63 7.36 -18.02 -29.78
N GLY A 64 6.03 -18.03 -29.64
CA GLY A 64 5.25 -19.12 -29.06
C GLY A 64 4.11 -18.64 -28.17
N GLU A 65 3.38 -19.55 -27.51
CA GLU A 65 2.36 -19.25 -26.49
C GLU A 65 2.98 -18.75 -25.18
N SER A 66 4.01 -17.90 -25.25
CA SER A 66 4.56 -17.27 -24.06
C SER A 66 3.54 -16.26 -23.52
N PHE A 67 3.23 -16.37 -22.24
CA PHE A 67 2.21 -15.55 -21.58
C PHE A 67 2.69 -14.15 -21.18
N CYS A 68 3.96 -13.82 -21.36
CA CYS A 68 4.52 -12.53 -20.96
C CYS A 68 4.71 -11.63 -22.19
N PRO A 69 3.86 -10.62 -22.41
CA PRO A 69 4.06 -9.66 -23.49
C PRO A 69 5.39 -8.93 -23.30
N GLY A 70 6.17 -8.83 -24.38
CA GLY A 70 7.39 -8.04 -24.39
C GLY A 70 7.12 -6.55 -24.58
N LEU A 71 8.17 -5.74 -24.40
CA LEU A 71 8.14 -4.31 -24.64
C LEU A 71 7.72 -3.98 -26.09
N ASP A 72 8.14 -4.80 -27.06
CA ASP A 72 7.70 -4.73 -28.46
C ASP A 72 6.19 -4.82 -28.63
N GLN A 73 5.53 -5.78 -27.96
CA GLN A 73 4.08 -5.94 -28.04
C GLN A 73 3.35 -4.79 -27.32
N CYS A 74 3.86 -4.35 -26.16
CA CYS A 74 3.33 -3.18 -25.45
C CYS A 74 3.40 -1.91 -26.31
N LEU A 75 4.54 -1.66 -26.97
CA LEU A 75 4.71 -0.51 -27.87
C LEU A 75 3.83 -0.63 -29.11
N SER A 76 3.76 -1.82 -29.71
CA SER A 76 2.92 -2.09 -30.90
C SER A 76 1.44 -1.82 -30.62
N GLY A 77 0.94 -2.26 -29.44
CA GLY A 77 -0.43 -2.01 -29.03
C GLY A 77 -0.77 -0.54 -28.77
N ARG A 78 0.22 0.29 -28.42
CA ARG A 78 0.01 1.70 -28.05
C ARG A 78 0.31 2.71 -29.15
N LEU A 79 1.32 2.43 -29.97
CA LEU A 79 1.76 3.32 -31.06
C LEU A 79 1.33 2.81 -32.44
N GLY A 80 0.71 1.62 -32.50
CA GLY A 80 0.37 0.94 -33.75
C GLY A 80 1.59 0.42 -34.51
N GLY A 81 1.37 -0.55 -35.38
CA GLY A 81 2.40 -1.18 -36.22
C GLY A 81 3.30 -2.16 -35.46
N GLU A 82 4.16 -2.87 -36.20
CA GLU A 82 5.17 -3.76 -35.62
C GLU A 82 6.35 -2.91 -35.07
N ARG A 83 6.59 -2.98 -33.75
CA ARG A 83 7.58 -2.13 -33.05
C ARG A 83 8.76 -2.90 -32.46
N SER A 84 9.13 -4.03 -33.10
CA SER A 84 10.16 -4.94 -32.58
C SER A 84 11.56 -4.32 -32.57
N THR A 85 11.87 -3.48 -33.56
CA THR A 85 13.15 -2.76 -33.66
C THR A 85 13.22 -1.62 -32.63
N GLU A 86 12.14 -0.85 -32.48
CA GLU A 86 12.04 0.25 -31.53
C GLU A 86 12.23 -0.22 -30.09
N ALA A 87 11.66 -1.37 -29.71
CA ALA A 87 11.84 -1.93 -28.37
C ALA A 87 13.32 -2.21 -28.04
N VAL A 88 14.08 -2.76 -29.00
CA VAL A 88 15.52 -3.05 -28.83
C VAL A 88 16.33 -1.76 -28.71
N VAL A 89 16.08 -0.80 -29.61
CA VAL A 89 16.77 0.50 -29.59
C VAL A 89 16.47 1.26 -28.31
N MET A 90 15.20 1.32 -27.91
CA MET A 90 14.78 1.98 -26.66
C MET A 90 15.39 1.33 -25.43
N ALA A 91 15.50 0.00 -25.38
CA ALA A 91 16.16 -0.67 -24.26
C ALA A 91 17.63 -0.24 -24.10
N GLY A 92 18.36 -0.11 -25.21
CA GLY A 92 19.73 0.42 -25.22
C GLY A 92 19.77 1.90 -24.79
N VAL A 93 18.92 2.73 -25.38
CA VAL A 93 18.85 4.19 -25.12
C VAL A 93 18.54 4.49 -23.65
N LEU A 94 17.55 3.82 -23.05
CA LEU A 94 17.21 4.00 -21.64
C LEU A 94 18.32 3.52 -20.71
N THR A 95 19.04 2.46 -21.09
CA THR A 95 20.21 1.98 -20.34
C THR A 95 21.35 2.99 -20.40
N ASP A 96 21.70 3.49 -21.58
CA ASP A 96 22.77 4.47 -21.80
C ASP A 96 22.48 5.79 -21.05
N ALA A 97 21.20 6.20 -21.00
CA ALA A 97 20.77 7.37 -20.25
C ALA A 97 20.73 7.15 -18.73
N GLY A 98 20.80 5.91 -18.24
CA GLY A 98 20.61 5.59 -16.83
C GLY A 98 19.17 5.83 -16.36
N LEU A 99 18.20 5.63 -17.26
CA LEU A 99 16.77 5.61 -16.97
C LEU A 99 16.31 4.18 -16.63
N GLY A 100 16.91 3.20 -17.28
CA GLY A 100 16.72 1.77 -17.02
C GLY A 100 18.05 1.04 -16.86
N GLU A 101 17.97 -0.25 -16.58
CA GLU A 101 19.11 -1.16 -16.55
C GLU A 101 18.78 -2.49 -17.23
N PRO A 102 19.79 -3.20 -17.78
CA PRO A 102 19.58 -4.52 -18.36
C PRO A 102 19.07 -5.49 -17.28
N ALA A 103 18.08 -6.30 -17.64
CA ALA A 103 17.53 -7.33 -16.78
C ALA A 103 17.57 -8.69 -17.47
N VAL A 104 17.54 -9.75 -16.67
CA VAL A 104 17.35 -11.12 -17.13
C VAL A 104 16.05 -11.62 -16.53
N ILE A 105 15.14 -12.07 -17.38
CA ILE A 105 13.83 -12.60 -16.99
C ILE A 105 13.87 -14.09 -17.25
N LEU A 106 13.45 -14.88 -16.26
CA LEU A 106 13.30 -16.32 -16.44
C LEU A 106 11.92 -16.59 -17.03
N ASP A 107 11.87 -17.17 -18.22
CA ASP A 107 10.61 -17.68 -18.78
C ASP A 107 10.10 -18.82 -17.90
N ALA A 108 8.89 -18.70 -17.37
CA ALA A 108 8.29 -19.71 -16.51
C ALA A 108 8.01 -21.03 -17.24
N ALA A 109 7.74 -20.98 -18.55
CA ALA A 109 7.41 -22.17 -19.34
C ALA A 109 8.67 -22.91 -19.81
N THR A 110 9.66 -22.17 -20.30
CA THR A 110 10.86 -22.77 -20.93
C THR A 110 12.08 -22.78 -20.01
N HIS A 111 12.04 -22.09 -18.87
CA HIS A 111 13.18 -21.82 -17.99
C HIS A 111 14.37 -21.15 -18.69
N HIS A 112 14.19 -20.62 -19.90
CA HIS A 112 15.23 -19.86 -20.59
C HIS A 112 15.34 -18.45 -20.04
N GLN A 113 16.58 -17.95 -20.04
CA GLN A 113 16.88 -16.57 -19.68
C GLN A 113 16.62 -15.67 -20.89
N ILE A 114 15.63 -14.78 -20.75
CA ILE A 114 15.27 -13.79 -21.76
C ILE A 114 15.87 -12.45 -21.37
N ARG A 115 16.42 -11.73 -22.36
CA ARG A 115 16.92 -10.37 -22.17
C ARG A 115 15.74 -9.41 -21.94
N GLY A 116 15.77 -8.71 -20.82
CA GLY A 116 14.79 -7.70 -20.44
C GLY A 116 15.42 -6.35 -20.16
N ILE A 117 14.56 -5.38 -19.86
CA ILE A 117 14.93 -4.08 -19.32
C ILE A 117 14.10 -3.80 -18.08
N ARG A 118 14.74 -3.24 -17.05
CA ARG A 118 14.11 -2.79 -15.82
C ARG A 118 14.16 -1.27 -15.73
N LEU A 119 13.02 -0.63 -15.48
CA LEU A 119 12.96 0.80 -15.15
C LEU A 119 13.52 1.02 -13.74
N LEU A 120 14.45 1.95 -13.61
CA LEU A 120 15.04 2.27 -12.31
C LEU A 120 14.01 2.95 -11.41
N SER A 121 14.09 2.69 -10.10
CA SER A 121 13.13 3.21 -9.12
C SER A 121 13.06 4.74 -9.06
N ALA A 122 14.12 5.44 -9.43
CA ALA A 122 14.15 6.91 -9.51
C ALA A 122 13.32 7.48 -10.66
N TRP A 123 12.96 6.64 -11.64
CA TRP A 123 12.21 7.01 -12.85
C TRP A 123 10.82 6.40 -12.88
N ALA A 124 10.44 5.69 -11.82
CA ALA A 124 9.12 5.08 -11.69
C ALA A 124 8.17 5.99 -10.93
N TRP A 125 6.88 5.91 -11.24
CA TRP A 125 5.84 6.71 -10.61
C TRP A 125 4.60 5.88 -10.31
N HIS A 126 3.72 6.41 -9.51
CA HIS A 126 2.43 5.84 -9.17
C HIS A 126 1.37 6.95 -9.17
N ILE A 127 0.10 6.60 -8.94
CA ILE A 127 -1.10 7.45 -8.82
C ILE A 127 -0.93 8.50 -7.71
N GLY A 128 0.03 9.40 -7.83
CA GLY A 128 0.29 10.50 -6.92
C GLY A 128 1.66 10.45 -6.27
N SER A 129 2.66 9.95 -7.00
CA SER A 129 3.96 10.62 -6.90
C SER A 129 3.69 12.13 -6.99
N GLY A 130 4.01 12.88 -5.93
CA GLY A 130 3.90 14.35 -5.93
C GLY A 130 4.77 14.97 -7.02
N GLU A 131 4.85 16.30 -7.08
CA GLU A 131 5.78 16.98 -7.99
C GLU A 131 7.14 16.28 -7.97
N VAL A 132 7.56 15.82 -9.15
CA VAL A 132 8.78 15.03 -9.32
C VAL A 132 9.94 15.95 -8.95
N VAL A 133 10.56 15.68 -7.81
CA VAL A 133 11.84 16.31 -7.45
C VAL A 133 12.86 15.81 -8.45
N SER A 134 13.29 16.71 -9.34
CA SER A 134 14.09 16.38 -10.51
C SER A 134 15.34 15.56 -10.16
N PRO A 135 15.61 14.40 -10.79
CA PRO A 135 16.87 13.70 -10.66
C PRO A 135 17.99 14.45 -11.39
N GLY A 136 18.52 15.49 -10.75
CA GLY A 136 19.73 16.16 -11.20
C GLY A 136 20.89 15.17 -11.24
N THR A 137 21.56 15.05 -12.40
CA THR A 137 22.92 14.51 -12.41
C THR A 137 23.76 15.50 -11.63
N CYS A 138 24.14 15.12 -10.42
CA CYS A 138 24.81 16.01 -9.48
C CYS A 138 26.25 16.28 -9.91
N GLN A 139 26.42 17.28 -10.75
CA GLN A 139 27.62 18.10 -10.65
C GLN A 139 27.35 19.08 -9.51
N TYR A 140 28.02 18.87 -8.38
CA TYR A 140 28.03 19.84 -7.31
C TYR A 140 28.69 21.12 -7.86
N THR A 141 27.90 22.10 -8.27
CA THR A 141 28.36 23.37 -8.88
C THR A 141 28.87 24.37 -7.84
N GLY A 142 28.86 24.02 -6.56
CA GLY A 142 29.38 24.86 -5.48
C GLY A 142 28.45 25.97 -5.01
N ASP A 143 27.41 26.32 -5.77
CA ASP A 143 26.44 27.36 -5.44
C ASP A 143 25.02 26.78 -5.31
N GLY A 144 24.47 26.86 -4.11
CA GLY A 144 23.02 26.77 -3.86
C GLY A 144 22.40 25.38 -3.67
N ASP A 145 22.86 24.35 -4.37
CA ASP A 145 22.25 23.02 -4.25
C ASP A 145 22.80 22.28 -3.02
N GLY A 146 21.98 22.22 -1.96
CA GLY A 146 22.32 21.53 -0.71
C GLY A 146 22.73 20.07 -0.93
N TRP A 147 23.48 19.48 0.01
CA TRP A 147 24.03 18.10 -0.07
C TRP A 147 22.99 17.00 -0.34
N LEU A 148 21.70 17.30 -0.28
CA LEU A 148 20.60 16.40 -0.64
C LEU A 148 20.58 16.05 -2.12
N ALA A 149 21.06 16.94 -2.98
CA ALA A 149 21.16 16.69 -4.41
C ALA A 149 22.02 15.44 -4.66
N CYS A 150 23.18 15.34 -3.99
CA CYS A 150 24.16 14.29 -4.25
C CYS A 150 24.45 13.47 -2.99
N CYS A 151 24.22 12.16 -3.04
CA CYS A 151 24.55 11.30 -1.92
C CYS A 151 26.07 11.31 -1.65
N PRO A 152 26.53 11.69 -0.44
CA PRO A 152 27.96 11.74 -0.12
C PRO A 152 28.63 10.37 -0.22
N VAL A 153 27.86 9.30 -0.05
CA VAL A 153 28.36 7.91 -0.08
C VAL A 153 28.75 7.46 -1.48
N CYS A 154 27.85 7.64 -2.45
CA CYS A 154 28.02 7.10 -3.80
C CYS A 154 28.24 8.15 -4.88
N ARG A 155 27.97 9.43 -4.60
CA ARG A 155 28.11 10.57 -5.50
C ARG A 155 27.26 10.52 -6.79
N THR A 156 26.43 9.50 -6.91
CA THR A 156 25.59 9.26 -8.09
C THR A 156 24.11 9.41 -7.78
N GLY A 157 23.69 8.92 -6.61
CA GLY A 157 22.30 8.91 -6.20
C GLY A 157 21.89 10.19 -5.52
N ILE A 158 20.59 10.41 -5.46
CA ILE A 158 19.96 11.60 -4.88
C ILE A 158 19.32 11.17 -3.57
N LEU A 159 19.35 12.05 -2.58
CA LEU A 159 18.75 11.77 -1.27
C LEU A 159 17.29 12.22 -1.28
N GLY A 160 16.38 11.25 -1.33
CA GLY A 160 14.94 11.49 -1.23
C GLY A 160 14.47 11.37 0.21
N GLN A 161 13.59 12.28 0.65
CA GLN A 161 12.94 12.19 1.95
C GLN A 161 11.88 11.08 1.93
N VAL A 162 11.92 10.20 2.93
CA VAL A 162 10.96 9.12 3.15
C VAL A 162 10.28 9.33 4.50
N THR A 163 8.97 9.54 4.48
CA THR A 163 8.10 9.64 5.66
C THR A 163 7.33 8.33 5.88
N GLY A 164 6.89 8.06 7.11
CA GLY A 164 5.91 7.00 7.42
C GLY A 164 6.42 5.56 7.46
N LYS A 165 7.68 5.26 7.12
CA LYS A 165 8.27 3.92 7.29
C LYS A 165 9.15 3.86 8.53
N ARG A 166 8.79 3.00 9.50
CA ARG A 166 9.65 2.70 10.66
C ARG A 166 10.82 1.84 10.21
N LEU A 167 12.04 2.31 10.47
CA LEU A 167 13.25 1.49 10.36
C LEU A 167 13.40 0.64 11.63
N PHE A 168 13.68 -0.64 11.47
CA PHE A 168 13.79 -1.58 12.59
C PHE A 168 14.94 -1.16 13.52
N GLY A 169 14.67 -0.97 14.81
CA GLY A 169 15.68 -0.60 15.81
C GLY A 169 16.02 0.90 15.90
N ILE A 170 15.24 1.77 15.24
CA ILE A 170 15.46 3.22 15.25
C ILE A 170 14.24 3.89 15.94
N PRO A 171 14.45 4.87 16.84
CA PRO A 171 13.37 5.65 17.44
C PRO A 171 12.46 6.26 16.36
N PRO A 172 11.16 6.47 16.63
CA PRO A 172 10.28 7.10 15.67
C PRO A 172 10.84 8.48 15.27
N THR A 173 11.29 8.60 14.03
CA THR A 173 11.63 9.87 13.39
C THR A 173 10.58 10.19 12.34
N ASP A 174 10.26 11.47 12.18
CA ASP A 174 9.21 11.91 11.25
C ASP A 174 9.55 11.55 9.80
N TYR A 175 10.84 11.53 9.47
CA TYR A 175 11.37 11.10 8.18
C TYR A 175 12.80 10.55 8.28
N TYR A 176 13.29 9.96 7.20
CA TYR A 176 14.70 9.71 6.92
C TYR A 176 15.00 10.01 5.45
N LEU A 177 16.26 10.20 5.08
CA LEU A 177 16.70 10.37 3.70
C LEU A 177 17.21 9.04 3.15
N ASP A 178 16.82 8.68 1.93
CA ASP A 178 17.26 7.46 1.25
C ASP A 178 17.94 7.80 -0.07
N CYS A 179 19.11 7.19 -0.32
CA CYS A 179 19.82 7.34 -1.58
C CYS A 179 19.25 6.42 -2.65
N SER A 180 18.81 7.01 -3.77
CA SER A 180 18.29 6.28 -4.93
C SER A 180 19.26 5.29 -5.58
N HIS A 181 20.58 5.45 -5.38
CA HIS A 181 21.58 4.62 -6.02
C HIS A 181 22.18 3.56 -5.09
N CYS A 182 22.76 3.97 -3.95
CA CYS A 182 23.47 3.05 -3.06
C CYS A 182 22.66 2.55 -1.86
N GLY A 183 21.44 3.07 -1.66
CA GLY A 183 20.60 2.75 -0.51
C GLY A 183 21.20 3.22 0.82
N ALA A 184 22.03 4.27 0.79
CA ALA A 184 22.46 4.95 2.01
C ALA A 184 21.26 5.62 2.68
N LYS A 185 21.09 5.41 3.99
CA LYS A 185 20.01 6.00 4.78
C LYS A 185 20.54 6.96 5.83
N PHE A 186 19.98 8.17 5.87
CA PHE A 186 20.35 9.21 6.81
C PHE A 186 19.15 9.58 7.67
N ILE A 187 19.31 9.59 8.99
CA ILE A 187 18.24 9.95 9.92
C ILE A 187 18.50 11.35 10.47
N PRO A 188 17.50 12.25 10.43
CA PRO A 188 17.61 13.54 11.07
C PRO A 188 17.69 13.38 12.60
N GLU A 189 18.68 14.04 13.19
CA GLU A 189 18.85 14.19 14.63
C GLU A 189 19.08 15.68 14.91
N LYS A 190 17.98 16.40 15.18
CA LYS A 190 17.97 17.86 15.33
C LYS A 190 18.46 18.57 14.06
N ASP A 191 19.64 19.19 14.11
CA ASP A 191 20.33 19.93 13.06
C ASP A 191 21.37 19.07 12.31
N ARG A 192 21.44 17.77 12.61
CA ARG A 192 22.42 16.84 12.06
C ARG A 192 21.74 15.65 11.41
N PHE A 193 22.51 14.91 10.61
CA PHE A 193 22.07 13.70 9.94
C PHE A 193 23.02 12.55 10.28
N ARG A 194 22.45 11.44 10.74
CA ARG A 194 23.16 10.20 11.07
C ARG A 194 23.06 9.20 9.94
N LEU A 195 24.19 8.78 9.38
CA LEU A 195 24.25 7.71 8.39
C LEU A 195 24.09 6.35 9.10
N VAL A 196 23.00 5.63 8.87
CA VAL A 196 22.71 4.38 9.62
C VAL A 196 22.90 3.10 8.82
N SER A 197 22.80 3.17 7.50
CA SER A 197 22.96 1.99 6.64
C SER A 197 23.43 2.39 5.26
N ILE A 198 24.13 1.48 4.58
CA ILE A 198 24.46 1.56 3.16
C ILE A 198 24.19 0.18 2.55
N ALA A 199 23.30 0.08 1.57
CA ALA A 199 22.86 -1.20 1.04
C ALA A 199 23.83 -1.82 0.03
N ARG A 200 24.39 -1.01 -0.89
CA ARG A 200 25.08 -1.52 -2.09
C ARG A 200 26.58 -1.21 -2.17
N ILE A 201 27.13 -0.40 -1.27
CA ILE A 201 28.55 -0.04 -1.27
C ILE A 201 29.25 -0.72 -0.09
N SER A 202 30.30 -1.47 -0.41
CA SER A 202 31.14 -2.22 0.54
C SER A 202 32.47 -1.52 0.86
N ASP A 203 32.63 -0.25 0.47
CA ASP A 203 33.85 0.52 0.73
C ASP A 203 34.11 0.64 2.24
N PRO A 204 35.23 0.11 2.76
CA PRO A 204 35.57 0.15 4.18
C PRO A 204 35.61 1.55 4.77
N ARG A 205 35.88 2.58 3.96
CA ARG A 205 35.97 3.97 4.42
C ARG A 205 34.66 4.49 5.01
N TRP A 206 33.52 3.94 4.60
CA TRP A 206 32.23 4.39 5.12
C TRP A 206 31.90 3.78 6.48
N ARG A 207 32.63 2.75 6.92
CA ARG A 207 32.43 2.13 8.23
C ARG A 207 32.70 3.09 9.39
N GLN A 208 33.68 3.97 9.26
CA GLN A 208 33.95 5.02 10.28
C GLN A 208 32.86 6.11 10.32
N TYR A 209 32.06 6.25 9.27
CA TYR A 209 30.98 7.23 9.20
C TYR A 209 29.60 6.62 9.54
N LEU A 210 29.47 5.30 9.57
CA LEU A 210 28.26 4.63 10.06
C LEU A 210 28.01 5.01 11.52
N ASN A 211 26.78 5.38 11.82
CA ASN A 211 26.31 5.92 13.10
C ASN A 211 26.93 7.26 13.53
N SER A 212 27.72 7.91 12.67
CA SER A 212 28.20 9.27 12.93
C SER A 212 27.13 10.30 12.54
N CYS A 213 26.88 11.25 13.44
CA CYS A 213 26.00 12.40 13.19
C CYS A 213 26.85 13.56 12.68
N ARG A 214 26.47 14.16 11.57
CA ARG A 214 27.19 15.25 10.89
C ARG A 214 26.21 16.32 10.42
N THR A 215 26.67 17.57 10.36
CA THR A 215 25.84 18.65 9.82
C THR A 215 25.67 18.48 8.30
N PRO A 216 24.66 19.11 7.69
CA PRO A 216 24.56 19.24 6.24
C PRO A 216 25.86 19.68 5.57
N GLU A 217 26.56 20.64 6.17
CA GLU A 217 27.81 21.22 5.65
C GLU A 217 28.97 20.23 5.71
N ASP A 218 29.03 19.40 6.76
CA ASP A 218 30.02 18.32 6.89
C ASP A 218 29.80 17.25 5.81
N TRP A 219 28.54 16.87 5.55
CA TRP A 219 28.22 15.94 4.48
C TRP A 219 28.54 16.52 3.10
N ALA A 220 28.30 17.82 2.91
CA ALA A 220 28.72 18.55 1.71
C ALA A 220 30.25 18.61 1.58
N ALA A 221 30.99 18.76 2.68
CA ALA A 221 32.45 18.78 2.67
C ALA A 221 33.03 17.45 2.21
N LEU A 222 32.45 16.31 2.63
CA LEU A 222 32.86 14.98 2.17
C LEU A 222 32.64 14.77 0.66
N LEU A 223 31.65 15.44 0.07
CA LEU A 223 31.49 15.48 -1.40
C LEU A 223 32.64 16.27 -2.05
N ARG A 224 33.07 17.39 -1.45
CA ARG A 224 34.13 18.26 -1.97
C ARG A 224 35.53 17.65 -1.84
N GLU A 225 35.89 17.10 -0.68
CA GLU A 225 37.27 16.69 -0.35
C GLU A 225 37.90 15.68 -1.32
N GLU A 226 37.15 14.71 -1.84
CA GLU A 226 37.75 13.76 -2.80
C GLU A 226 37.78 14.26 -4.25
N THR A 227 37.02 15.32 -4.57
CA THR A 227 37.06 15.91 -5.92
C THR A 227 38.41 16.60 -6.14
N THR A 228 38.96 17.21 -5.09
CA THR A 228 40.31 17.79 -5.05
C THR A 228 41.41 16.73 -4.95
N ALA A 229 41.20 15.65 -4.19
CA ALA A 229 42.19 14.57 -4.06
C ALA A 229 42.43 13.76 -5.36
N ARG A 230 41.45 13.73 -6.28
CA ARG A 230 41.55 12.98 -7.54
C ARG A 230 42.24 13.75 -8.67
N GLN A 231 42.42 15.07 -8.54
CA GLN A 231 43.14 15.89 -9.54
C GLN A 231 44.67 15.90 -9.35
N VAL A 232 45.20 15.35 -8.25
CA VAL A 232 46.65 15.37 -7.97
C VAL A 232 47.17 13.98 -7.61
N ARG A 233 47.12 13.02 -8.55
CA ARG A 233 48.03 11.86 -8.53
C ARG A 233 48.38 11.41 -9.96
N PRO A 234 49.64 11.49 -10.39
CA PRO A 234 50.08 10.77 -11.58
C PRO A 234 50.17 9.27 -11.26
N ALA A 235 49.92 8.47 -12.29
CA ALA A 235 49.90 7.02 -12.26
C ALA A 235 51.16 6.43 -11.60
N ARG A 236 50.98 5.54 -10.62
CA ARG A 236 52.03 4.62 -10.18
C ARG A 236 51.53 3.19 -10.10
N SER A 237 52.44 2.31 -10.45
CA SER A 237 52.24 0.95 -10.92
C SER A 237 51.72 -0.01 -9.87
N ILE A 238 51.06 -1.04 -10.39
CA ILE A 238 50.57 -2.23 -9.73
C ILE A 238 51.75 -2.98 -9.10
N ALA A 239 51.68 -3.21 -7.78
CA ALA A 239 52.50 -4.19 -7.08
C ALA A 239 51.56 -5.16 -6.33
N THR A 240 51.76 -6.44 -6.60
CA THR A 240 50.97 -7.58 -6.15
C THR A 240 51.17 -7.83 -4.65
N SER A 241 50.09 -7.68 -3.86
CA SER A 241 50.07 -8.05 -2.44
C SER A 241 49.32 -9.38 -2.26
N ARG A 242 50.04 -10.39 -1.77
CA ARG A 242 49.51 -11.71 -1.38
C ARG A 242 48.84 -11.61 -0.01
N TYR A 243 47.53 -11.80 0.06
CA TYR A 243 46.81 -11.95 1.33
C TYR A 243 46.82 -13.42 1.80
N ARG A 244 47.34 -13.63 3.02
CA ARG A 244 47.17 -14.88 3.79
C ARG A 244 45.75 -14.95 4.33
N ILE A 245 45.04 -16.02 3.99
CA ILE A 245 43.74 -16.38 4.57
C ILE A 245 44.00 -16.96 5.98
N SER A 246 43.39 -16.35 7.00
CA SER A 246 43.28 -16.95 8.33
C SER A 246 41.89 -17.58 8.49
N PRO A 247 41.75 -18.69 9.24
CA PRO A 247 40.48 -19.41 9.36
C PRO A 247 39.45 -18.64 10.22
N PRO A 248 38.15 -18.87 10.00
CA PRO A 248 37.09 -18.13 10.68
C PRO A 248 36.94 -18.58 12.14
N LYS A 249 36.77 -17.60 13.05
CA LYS A 249 36.38 -17.86 14.44
C LYS A 249 34.92 -18.33 14.51
N PRO A 250 34.58 -19.26 15.43
CA PRO A 250 33.21 -19.72 15.63
C PRO A 250 32.31 -18.60 16.18
N GLN A 251 31.10 -18.49 15.62
CA GLN A 251 30.09 -17.53 16.03
C GLN A 251 29.42 -17.94 17.36
N PRO A 252 29.04 -16.98 18.22
CA PRO A 252 28.30 -17.27 19.44
C PRO A 252 26.83 -17.58 19.14
N VAL A 253 26.31 -18.58 19.86
CA VAL A 253 24.92 -19.02 19.83
C VAL A 253 23.99 -17.87 20.24
N LEU A 254 23.06 -17.51 19.34
CA LEU A 254 22.01 -16.53 19.57
C LEU A 254 21.05 -17.03 20.67
N ARG A 255 20.96 -16.28 21.77
CA ARG A 255 19.92 -16.47 22.79
C ARG A 255 18.58 -16.01 22.23
N GLU A 256 17.57 -16.87 22.35
CA GLU A 256 16.18 -16.57 22.02
C GLU A 256 15.65 -15.46 22.93
N PHE A 257 15.12 -14.39 22.32
CA PHE A 257 14.43 -13.32 23.04
C PHE A 257 12.96 -13.70 23.26
N PRO A 258 12.39 -13.45 24.45
CA PRO A 258 10.98 -13.72 24.69
C PRO A 258 10.11 -12.78 23.84
N VAL A 259 9.21 -13.38 23.05
CA VAL A 259 8.17 -12.68 22.28
C VAL A 259 7.23 -11.97 23.25
N GLN A 260 7.37 -10.65 23.36
CA GLN A 260 6.44 -9.83 24.14
C GLN A 260 5.07 -9.83 23.46
N ARG A 261 4.04 -10.33 24.16
CA ARG A 261 2.63 -10.25 23.72
C ARG A 261 2.25 -8.78 23.54
N ALA A 262 1.90 -8.40 22.32
CA ALA A 262 1.37 -7.07 22.03
C ALA A 262 0.13 -6.80 22.90
N GLU A 263 0.12 -5.69 23.62
CA GLU A 263 -1.06 -5.20 24.34
C GLU A 263 -2.19 -4.97 23.33
N LYS A 264 -3.32 -5.68 23.51
CA LYS A 264 -4.52 -5.51 22.68
C LYS A 264 -5.03 -4.08 22.87
N ILE A 265 -4.93 -3.24 21.84
CA ILE A 265 -5.55 -1.91 21.83
C ILE A 265 -7.06 -2.11 22.05
N ALA A 266 -7.59 -1.51 23.12
CA ALA A 266 -9.01 -1.61 23.46
C ALA A 266 -9.85 -0.90 22.38
N VAL A 267 -10.62 -1.67 21.61
CA VAL A 267 -11.59 -1.12 20.66
C VAL A 267 -12.77 -0.55 21.45
N PRO A 268 -13.07 0.76 21.36
CA PRO A 268 -14.20 1.32 22.08
C PRO A 268 -15.50 0.72 21.55
N VAL A 269 -16.28 0.10 22.44
CA VAL A 269 -17.61 -0.42 22.12
C VAL A 269 -18.62 0.71 22.24
N GLU A 270 -19.12 1.16 21.09
CA GLU A 270 -20.26 2.07 20.99
C GLU A 270 -21.55 1.28 21.19
N GLY A 271 -22.30 1.60 22.24
CA GLY A 271 -23.57 0.95 22.57
C GLY A 271 -24.14 1.48 23.88
N VAL A 272 -25.39 1.11 24.16
CA VAL A 272 -26.10 1.49 25.39
C VAL A 272 -25.80 0.45 26.46
N ALA A 273 -25.37 0.88 27.65
CA ALA A 273 -25.23 -0.04 28.78
C ALA A 273 -26.62 -0.51 29.21
N VAL A 274 -26.89 -1.81 29.13
CA VAL A 274 -28.20 -2.36 29.51
C VAL A 274 -28.00 -3.47 30.54
N PRO A 275 -28.70 -3.43 31.69
CA PRO A 275 -28.56 -4.43 32.75
C PRO A 275 -29.34 -5.70 32.42
N PHE A 276 -29.04 -6.35 31.29
CA PHE A 276 -29.63 -7.65 30.98
C PHE A 276 -29.16 -8.69 31.98
N SER A 277 -30.08 -9.49 32.48
CA SER A 277 -29.76 -10.61 33.36
C SER A 277 -29.38 -11.82 32.51
N SER A 278 -28.24 -12.45 32.81
CA SER A 278 -27.85 -13.72 32.18
C SER A 278 -28.34 -14.91 33.01
N ILE A 279 -28.87 -15.93 32.35
CA ILE A 279 -29.13 -17.24 32.98
C ILE A 279 -27.93 -18.19 32.83
N ARG A 280 -27.99 -19.36 33.48
CA ARG A 280 -26.85 -20.30 33.58
C ARG A 280 -26.30 -20.79 32.25
N ASP A 281 -27.13 -20.82 31.20
CA ASP A 281 -26.73 -21.25 29.86
C ASP A 281 -26.15 -20.11 28.99
N GLY A 282 -25.99 -18.91 29.55
CA GLY A 282 -25.50 -17.73 28.85
C GLY A 282 -26.57 -16.95 28.09
N SER A 283 -27.84 -17.40 28.10
CA SER A 283 -28.94 -16.65 27.50
C SER A 283 -29.22 -15.35 28.26
N LEU A 284 -29.62 -14.33 27.52
CA LEU A 284 -30.04 -13.04 28.06
C LEU A 284 -31.54 -13.01 28.29
N VAL A 285 -31.94 -12.53 29.46
CA VAL A 285 -33.32 -12.23 29.82
C VAL A 285 -33.57 -10.76 29.54
N VAL A 286 -34.44 -10.49 28.56
CA VAL A 286 -34.74 -9.14 28.08
C VAL A 286 -36.22 -8.86 28.33
N SER A 287 -36.52 -7.81 29.11
CA SER A 287 -37.90 -7.40 29.36
C SER A 287 -38.45 -6.68 28.12
N GLY A 288 -39.44 -7.27 27.46
CA GLY A 288 -40.29 -6.58 26.48
C GLY A 288 -41.45 -5.86 27.17
N THR A 289 -42.30 -5.18 26.40
CA THR A 289 -43.46 -4.47 26.94
C THR A 289 -44.52 -5.42 27.50
N THR A 290 -44.76 -6.54 26.82
CA THR A 290 -45.83 -7.49 27.19
C THR A 290 -45.31 -8.81 27.76
N LYS A 291 -44.06 -9.17 27.47
CA LYS A 291 -43.48 -10.45 27.86
C LYS A 291 -41.98 -10.36 28.11
N THR A 292 -41.49 -11.29 28.91
CA THR A 292 -40.06 -11.53 29.06
C THR A 292 -39.57 -12.38 27.90
N LEU A 293 -38.53 -11.93 27.23
CA LEU A 293 -37.89 -12.60 26.10
C LEU A 293 -36.60 -13.26 26.55
N TYR A 294 -36.30 -14.42 25.99
CA TYR A 294 -35.06 -15.14 26.20
C TYR A 294 -34.29 -15.14 24.89
N PHE A 295 -33.07 -14.62 24.92
CA PHE A 295 -32.17 -14.62 23.77
C PHE A 295 -31.00 -15.56 24.01
N ARG A 296 -30.82 -16.54 23.12
CA ARG A 296 -29.74 -17.54 23.21
C ARG A 296 -28.47 -17.01 22.54
N PRO A 297 -27.28 -17.22 23.13
CA PRO A 297 -26.03 -16.84 22.48
C PRO A 297 -25.78 -17.71 21.23
N VAL A 298 -25.23 -17.11 20.18
CA VAL A 298 -24.84 -17.82 18.97
C VAL A 298 -23.32 -18.00 18.96
N THR A 299 -22.87 -19.26 18.85
CA THR A 299 -21.45 -19.58 18.69
C THR A 299 -21.03 -19.39 17.23
N LEU A 300 -19.89 -18.73 17.03
CA LEU A 300 -19.33 -18.44 15.72
C LEU A 300 -18.11 -19.32 15.43
N ARG A 301 -18.04 -19.84 14.21
CA ARG A 301 -16.86 -20.48 13.66
C ARG A 301 -16.11 -19.51 12.75
N PHE A 302 -14.91 -19.09 13.15
CA PHE A 302 -14.04 -18.24 12.33
C PHE A 302 -13.32 -19.07 11.26
N LEU A 303 -13.55 -18.72 9.99
CA LEU A 303 -13.12 -19.47 8.82
C LEU A 303 -11.73 -19.05 8.32
N ARG A 304 -11.36 -17.78 8.52
CA ARG A 304 -10.10 -17.20 8.05
C ARG A 304 -9.52 -16.28 9.11
N GLY A 305 -8.21 -16.04 9.02
CA GLY A 305 -7.53 -15.04 9.85
C GLY A 305 -8.05 -13.63 9.60
N THR A 306 -7.61 -12.73 10.48
CA THR A 306 -7.90 -11.31 10.40
C THR A 306 -7.36 -10.72 9.10
N ARG A 307 -8.17 -9.88 8.45
CA ARG A 307 -7.84 -9.12 7.26
C ARG A 307 -7.78 -7.64 7.60
N HIS A 308 -6.84 -6.97 6.99
CA HIS A 308 -6.66 -5.52 7.05
C HIS A 308 -6.95 -4.93 5.67
N ASP A 309 -7.26 -3.64 5.64
CA ASP A 309 -7.23 -2.83 4.42
C ASP A 309 -8.18 -3.35 3.33
N LEU A 310 -9.28 -4.00 3.73
CA LEU A 310 -10.18 -4.74 2.83
C LEU A 310 -10.73 -3.87 1.68
N PHE A 311 -10.91 -2.57 1.90
CA PHE A 311 -11.33 -1.59 0.91
C PHE A 311 -10.42 -1.52 -0.32
N CYS A 312 -9.13 -1.91 -0.21
CA CYS A 312 -8.17 -1.83 -1.32
C CYS A 312 -8.51 -2.79 -2.47
N HIS A 313 -9.38 -3.77 -2.21
CA HIS A 313 -9.84 -4.75 -3.19
C HIS A 313 -11.16 -4.36 -3.89
N ALA A 314 -11.63 -3.12 -3.73
CA ALA A 314 -12.84 -2.67 -4.41
C ALA A 314 -12.58 -2.38 -5.89
N GLU A 315 -13.51 -2.87 -6.72
CA GLU A 315 -13.34 -2.95 -8.18
C GLU A 315 -14.04 -1.82 -8.94
N ARG A 316 -14.99 -1.11 -8.30
CA ARG A 316 -15.69 0.04 -8.89
C ARG A 316 -14.71 1.18 -9.20
N SER A 317 -15.01 2.00 -10.23
CA SER A 317 -14.18 3.18 -10.49
C SER A 317 -14.42 4.28 -9.45
N LEU A 318 -13.41 5.14 -9.23
CA LEU A 318 -13.57 6.31 -8.35
C LEU A 318 -14.73 7.20 -8.81
N GLU A 319 -14.89 7.40 -10.12
CA GLU A 319 -15.99 8.15 -10.71
C GLU A 319 -17.36 7.55 -10.35
N GLN A 320 -17.52 6.23 -10.47
CA GLN A 320 -18.77 5.56 -10.13
C GLN A 320 -19.15 5.77 -8.66
N VAL A 321 -18.16 5.69 -7.76
CA VAL A 321 -18.38 5.90 -6.33
C VAL A 321 -18.74 7.36 -6.04
N LEU A 322 -17.98 8.31 -6.58
CA LEU A 322 -18.25 9.76 -6.39
C LEU A 322 -19.57 10.22 -7.02
N ASN A 323 -20.16 9.45 -7.93
CA ASN A 323 -21.49 9.72 -8.48
C ASN A 323 -22.64 9.29 -7.55
N SER A 324 -22.36 8.54 -6.47
CA SER A 324 -23.38 8.20 -5.47
C SER A 324 -23.80 9.44 -4.66
N PRO A 325 -25.09 9.61 -4.33
CA PRO A 325 -25.60 10.78 -3.59
C PRO A 325 -24.90 11.05 -2.26
N VAL A 326 -24.39 9.99 -1.60
CA VAL A 326 -23.69 10.08 -0.30
C VAL A 326 -22.40 10.91 -0.41
N TYR A 327 -21.83 11.06 -1.61
CA TYR A 327 -20.62 11.84 -1.84
C TYR A 327 -20.89 13.25 -2.36
N ALA A 328 -22.13 13.74 -2.37
CA ALA A 328 -22.49 15.03 -2.97
C ALA A 328 -21.61 16.19 -2.46
N ASP A 329 -21.30 16.20 -1.16
CA ASP A 329 -20.54 17.28 -0.53
C ASP A 329 -19.03 17.21 -0.83
N VAL A 330 -18.47 16.01 -0.95
CA VAL A 330 -17.02 15.80 -1.18
C VAL A 330 -16.67 15.67 -2.66
N LYS A 331 -17.64 15.34 -3.51
CA LYS A 331 -17.44 15.11 -4.95
C LYS A 331 -16.74 16.28 -5.66
N PRO A 332 -17.15 17.55 -5.51
CA PRO A 332 -16.51 18.66 -6.24
C PRO A 332 -15.01 18.78 -5.93
N LEU A 333 -14.66 18.66 -4.64
CA LEU A 333 -13.28 18.73 -4.16
C LEU A 333 -12.45 17.55 -4.68
N LEU A 334 -12.97 16.33 -4.51
CA LEU A 334 -12.25 15.10 -4.87
C LEU A 334 -12.15 14.93 -6.39
N ALA A 335 -13.18 15.28 -7.16
CA ALA A 335 -13.16 15.16 -8.61
C ALA A 335 -12.18 16.15 -9.26
N GLN A 336 -12.03 17.35 -8.70
CA GLN A 336 -11.05 18.33 -9.18
C GLN A 336 -9.62 17.88 -8.88
N GLU A 337 -9.36 17.44 -7.65
CA GLU A 337 -8.01 17.06 -7.22
C GLU A 337 -7.54 15.72 -7.82
N TYR A 338 -8.49 14.80 -8.03
CA TYR A 338 -8.26 13.44 -8.47
C TYR A 338 -8.86 13.16 -9.86
N GLU A 339 -8.98 14.19 -10.71
CA GLU A 339 -9.56 14.08 -12.06
C GLU A 339 -8.93 12.93 -12.87
N ARG A 340 -7.61 12.79 -12.79
CA ARG A 340 -6.85 11.73 -13.48
C ARG A 340 -7.11 10.32 -12.94
N TYR A 341 -7.66 10.21 -11.74
CA TYR A 341 -7.92 8.94 -11.06
C TYR A 341 -9.39 8.52 -11.13
N LEU A 342 -10.28 9.39 -11.60
CA LEU A 342 -11.70 9.11 -11.81
C LEU A 342 -11.96 7.78 -12.54
N PRO A 343 -11.29 7.45 -13.67
CA PRO A 343 -11.56 6.19 -14.38
C PRO A 343 -10.90 4.96 -13.73
N LEU A 344 -10.04 5.14 -12.71
CA LEU A 344 -9.31 4.03 -12.10
C LEU A 344 -10.15 3.38 -10.99
N ARG A 345 -9.82 2.14 -10.64
CA ARG A 345 -10.46 1.39 -9.56
C ARG A 345 -10.22 2.09 -8.22
N ILE A 346 -11.28 2.22 -7.43
CA ILE A 346 -11.23 2.97 -6.17
C ILE A 346 -10.36 2.30 -5.11
N GLY A 347 -10.29 0.95 -5.10
CA GLY A 347 -9.49 0.21 -4.13
C GLY A 347 -8.02 0.60 -4.13
N PRO A 348 -7.30 0.42 -5.25
CA PRO A 348 -5.90 0.83 -5.38
C PRO A 348 -5.67 2.33 -5.13
N VAL A 349 -6.61 3.19 -5.58
CA VAL A 349 -6.53 4.64 -5.35
C VAL A 349 -6.59 4.96 -3.86
N THR A 350 -7.55 4.40 -3.14
CA THR A 350 -7.74 4.65 -1.70
C THR A 350 -6.57 4.12 -0.88
N GLU A 351 -6.03 2.94 -1.24
CA GLU A 351 -4.84 2.38 -0.60
C GLU A 351 -3.62 3.28 -0.78
N GLU A 352 -3.45 3.83 -1.97
CA GLU A 352 -2.36 4.73 -2.31
C GLU A 352 -2.46 6.07 -1.55
N LEU A 353 -3.67 6.63 -1.41
CA LEU A 353 -3.90 7.81 -0.57
C LEU A 353 -3.56 7.54 0.90
N ARG A 354 -3.97 6.37 1.43
CA ARG A 354 -3.60 5.96 2.80
C ARG A 354 -2.09 5.80 2.96
N LYS A 355 -1.39 5.17 2.02
CA LYS A 355 0.08 5.00 2.07
C LYS A 355 0.82 6.33 2.15
N LYS A 356 0.25 7.38 1.54
CA LYS A 356 0.77 8.76 1.63
C LYS A 356 0.34 9.52 2.87
N SER A 357 -0.47 8.91 3.72
CA SER A 357 -1.10 9.58 4.86
C SER A 357 -1.96 10.78 4.43
N ASP A 358 -2.54 10.76 3.23
CA ASP A 358 -3.48 11.78 2.80
C ASP A 358 -4.80 11.61 3.56
N PRO A 359 -5.21 12.54 4.44
CA PRO A 359 -6.39 12.36 5.27
C PRO A 359 -7.70 12.17 4.48
N ARG A 360 -7.74 12.55 3.19
CA ARG A 360 -8.92 12.46 2.34
C ARG A 360 -9.32 11.03 2.00
N TYR A 361 -8.43 10.03 2.15
CA TYR A 361 -8.84 8.63 1.95
C TYR A 361 -9.99 8.25 2.91
N ARG A 362 -10.05 8.86 4.10
CA ARG A 362 -11.13 8.65 5.07
C ARG A 362 -12.45 9.26 4.65
N GLN A 363 -12.45 10.25 3.75
CA GLN A 363 -13.67 10.80 3.16
C GLN A 363 -14.26 9.86 2.09
N LEU A 364 -13.53 8.81 1.69
CA LEU A 364 -14.05 7.77 0.80
C LEU A 364 -14.65 6.59 1.57
N LEU A 365 -14.18 6.36 2.80
CA LEU A 365 -14.56 5.22 3.61
C LEU A 365 -15.64 5.59 4.62
N ASN A 366 -16.51 4.63 4.95
CA ASN A 366 -17.30 4.79 6.16
C ASN A 366 -16.41 4.68 7.41
N ARG A 367 -16.94 5.12 8.55
CA ARG A 367 -16.23 5.20 9.84
C ARG A 367 -15.58 3.87 10.30
N TYR A 368 -16.07 2.74 9.77
CA TYR A 368 -15.59 1.41 10.10
C TYR A 368 -14.86 0.72 8.94
N GLY A 369 -14.75 1.35 7.77
CA GLY A 369 -14.21 0.75 6.54
C GLY A 369 -12.70 0.44 6.61
N ASP A 370 -11.98 1.09 7.52
CA ASP A 370 -10.54 0.91 7.75
C ASP A 370 -10.23 0.05 8.99
N ARG A 371 -11.17 -0.79 9.42
CA ARG A 371 -11.03 -1.69 10.58
C ARG A 371 -10.46 -3.05 10.18
N GLU A 372 -10.19 -3.85 11.19
CA GLU A 372 -9.85 -5.26 11.03
C GLU A 372 -11.13 -6.10 10.89
N PHE A 373 -11.11 -7.02 9.93
CA PHE A 373 -12.26 -7.87 9.62
C PHE A 373 -11.87 -9.35 9.65
N SER A 374 -12.84 -10.23 9.87
CA SER A 374 -12.65 -11.68 9.79
C SER A 374 -13.76 -12.31 8.95
N SER A 375 -13.55 -13.55 8.53
CA SER A 375 -14.63 -14.35 7.96
C SER A 375 -15.14 -15.33 9.02
N PHE A 376 -16.43 -15.30 9.33
CA PHE A 376 -17.06 -16.20 10.29
C PHE A 376 -18.44 -16.66 9.84
N ALA A 377 -18.91 -17.76 10.42
CA ALA A 377 -20.24 -18.30 10.18
C ALA A 377 -20.84 -18.85 11.49
N VAL A 378 -22.16 -19.01 11.54
CA VAL A 378 -22.87 -19.71 12.62
C VAL A 378 -22.36 -21.15 12.70
N GLU A 379 -22.00 -21.60 13.90
CA GLU A 379 -21.50 -22.96 14.12
C GLU A 379 -22.63 -24.01 14.14
N ASP A 380 -23.74 -23.70 14.81
CA ASP A 380 -24.89 -24.60 14.93
C ASP A 380 -25.87 -24.41 13.75
N PRO A 381 -25.99 -25.41 12.84
CA PRO A 381 -26.87 -25.30 11.70
C PRO A 381 -28.36 -25.28 12.08
N VAL A 382 -28.77 -25.89 13.20
CA VAL A 382 -30.17 -25.90 13.64
C VAL A 382 -30.60 -24.50 14.04
N ILE A 383 -29.74 -23.80 14.80
CA ILE A 383 -29.92 -22.40 15.13
C ILE A 383 -29.88 -21.53 13.86
N GLY A 384 -28.91 -21.80 12.98
CA GLY A 384 -28.72 -21.06 11.74
C GLY A 384 -29.94 -21.03 10.83
N GLN A 385 -30.75 -22.09 10.80
CA GLN A 385 -31.96 -22.18 9.96
C GLN A 385 -33.20 -21.49 10.56
N LYS A 386 -33.12 -20.92 11.76
CA LYS A 386 -34.25 -20.23 12.39
C LYS A 386 -34.35 -18.77 11.93
N LYS A 387 -35.54 -18.19 12.08
CA LYS A 387 -35.79 -16.75 11.96
C LYS A 387 -36.22 -16.12 13.29
N GLY A 388 -36.20 -14.80 13.38
CA GLY A 388 -36.58 -14.08 14.59
C GLY A 388 -35.89 -12.74 14.76
N VAL A 389 -35.51 -12.42 16.00
CA VAL A 389 -34.84 -11.16 16.37
C VAL A 389 -33.38 -11.44 16.73
N LEU A 390 -32.46 -10.63 16.19
CA LEU A 390 -31.03 -10.68 16.47
C LEU A 390 -30.59 -9.45 17.29
N LEU A 391 -29.84 -9.69 18.35
CA LEU A 391 -29.14 -8.67 19.14
C LEU A 391 -27.63 -8.81 18.96
N VAL A 392 -26.95 -7.67 18.88
CA VAL A 392 -25.48 -7.59 19.04
C VAL A 392 -25.20 -6.97 20.40
N PHE A 393 -24.63 -7.74 21.32
CA PHE A 393 -24.43 -7.34 22.72
C PHE A 393 -22.99 -7.59 23.15
N LEU A 394 -22.22 -6.56 23.48
CA LEU A 394 -20.79 -6.70 23.73
C LEU A 394 -20.39 -5.97 24.98
N GLN A 395 -19.67 -6.67 25.87
CA GLN A 395 -19.15 -6.12 27.13
C GLN A 395 -20.23 -5.39 27.95
N GLY A 396 -21.44 -5.95 28.03
CA GLY A 396 -22.55 -5.35 28.77
C GLY A 396 -23.28 -4.22 28.03
N LYS A 397 -22.96 -3.98 26.75
CA LYS A 397 -23.57 -2.94 25.94
C LYS A 397 -24.35 -3.50 24.76
N LEU A 398 -25.58 -3.03 24.60
CA LEU A 398 -26.40 -3.30 23.42
C LEU A 398 -25.95 -2.38 22.28
N CYS A 399 -25.48 -2.99 21.19
CA CYS A 399 -24.89 -2.28 20.07
C CYS A 399 -25.84 -2.17 18.87
N TYR A 400 -26.67 -3.21 18.65
CA TYR A 400 -27.53 -3.33 17.47
C TYR A 400 -28.69 -4.29 17.71
N ILE A 401 -29.84 -4.02 17.08
CA ILE A 401 -31.07 -4.83 17.11
C ILE A 401 -31.63 -4.88 15.68
N THR A 402 -31.91 -6.06 15.16
CA THR A 402 -32.52 -6.20 13.83
C THR A 402 -33.49 -7.38 13.74
N ALA A 403 -34.45 -7.23 12.84
CA ALA A 403 -35.29 -8.32 12.37
C ALA A 403 -34.48 -9.27 11.48
N CYS A 404 -34.83 -10.56 11.51
CA CYS A 404 -34.35 -11.58 10.60
C CYS A 404 -35.56 -12.36 10.07
N HIS A 405 -35.97 -12.06 8.83
CA HIS A 405 -37.11 -12.71 8.17
C HIS A 405 -36.75 -13.98 7.39
N THR A 406 -35.45 -14.19 7.15
CA THR A 406 -34.94 -15.34 6.39
C THR A 406 -34.39 -16.41 7.32
N THR A 407 -33.08 -16.53 7.43
CA THR A 407 -32.41 -17.44 8.36
C THR A 407 -31.30 -16.68 9.07
N PHE A 408 -31.01 -17.04 10.33
CA PHE A 408 -29.91 -16.43 11.06
C PHE A 408 -28.57 -16.69 10.36
N SER A 409 -28.39 -17.83 9.69
CA SER A 409 -27.22 -18.09 8.85
C SER A 409 -27.14 -17.12 7.68
N ASP A 410 -28.23 -16.83 6.96
CA ASP A 410 -28.19 -15.86 5.87
C ASP A 410 -27.82 -14.46 6.36
N LEU A 411 -28.42 -14.02 7.48
CA LEU A 411 -28.13 -12.71 8.04
C LEU A 411 -26.71 -12.63 8.62
N ILE A 412 -26.34 -13.58 9.48
CA ILE A 412 -25.05 -13.56 10.17
C ILE A 412 -23.93 -13.88 9.18
N ASP A 413 -24.01 -14.96 8.39
CA ASP A 413 -22.88 -15.42 7.57
C ASP A 413 -22.67 -14.52 6.35
N ARG A 414 -23.76 -14.13 5.68
CA ARG A 414 -23.67 -13.35 4.43
C ARG A 414 -23.57 -11.86 4.68
N THR A 415 -24.33 -11.30 5.62
CA THR A 415 -24.32 -9.85 5.86
C THR A 415 -23.18 -9.44 6.78
N PHE A 416 -22.97 -10.16 7.88
CA PHE A 416 -21.97 -9.77 8.88
C PHE A 416 -20.70 -10.61 8.83
N GLY A 417 -20.78 -11.86 8.38
CA GLY A 417 -19.70 -12.84 8.44
C GLY A 417 -18.71 -12.69 7.31
N THR A 418 -19.11 -12.09 6.19
CA THR A 418 -18.23 -11.84 5.05
C THR A 418 -18.40 -10.41 4.53
N ILE A 419 -17.49 -9.53 4.92
CA ILE A 419 -17.48 -8.15 4.41
C ILE A 419 -16.91 -8.14 2.99
N SER A 420 -17.63 -7.49 2.07
CA SER A 420 -17.12 -7.20 0.73
C SER A 420 -16.30 -5.90 0.76
N PRO A 421 -15.33 -5.72 -0.15
CA PRO A 421 -14.57 -4.47 -0.24
C PRO A 421 -15.47 -3.23 -0.41
N ASP A 422 -16.56 -3.35 -1.16
CA ASP A 422 -17.51 -2.26 -1.39
C ASP A 422 -18.23 -1.83 -0.11
N CYS A 423 -18.44 -2.72 0.87
CA CYS A 423 -19.04 -2.35 2.14
C CYS A 423 -18.24 -1.31 2.92
N CYS A 424 -16.93 -1.17 2.67
CA CYS A 424 -16.05 -0.28 3.41
C CYS A 424 -16.17 1.20 3.02
N TYR A 425 -16.83 1.50 1.90
CA TYR A 425 -16.99 2.86 1.37
C TYR A 425 -18.20 3.58 2.02
N LEU A 426 -18.30 4.91 1.87
CA LEU A 426 -19.39 5.69 2.49
C LEU A 426 -20.78 5.26 2.01
N ASP A 427 -20.90 4.87 0.74
CA ASP A 427 -22.13 4.32 0.14
C ASP A 427 -22.31 2.81 0.38
N GLY A 428 -21.42 2.20 1.18
CA GLY A 428 -21.45 0.79 1.55
C GLY A 428 -22.34 0.50 2.77
N ASN A 429 -22.13 -0.67 3.38
CA ASN A 429 -22.87 -1.10 4.57
C ASN A 429 -22.00 -0.90 5.83
N ALA A 430 -22.12 0.29 6.43
CA ALA A 430 -21.36 0.66 7.62
C ALA A 430 -21.67 -0.23 8.83
N ASP A 431 -22.92 -0.66 9.02
CA ASP A 431 -23.31 -1.54 10.12
C ASP A 431 -22.69 -2.93 9.97
N ALA A 432 -22.61 -3.46 8.76
CA ALA A 432 -21.92 -4.72 8.50
C ALA A 432 -20.43 -4.62 8.86
N CYS A 433 -19.73 -3.57 8.41
CA CYS A 433 -18.34 -3.32 8.80
C CYS A 433 -18.18 -3.19 10.31
N ARG A 434 -19.05 -2.43 10.97
CA ARG A 434 -19.06 -2.25 12.44
C ARG A 434 -19.19 -3.59 13.15
N ILE A 435 -20.25 -4.34 12.85
CA ILE A 435 -20.57 -5.61 13.51
C ILE A 435 -19.47 -6.65 13.27
N ASN A 436 -18.95 -6.77 12.05
CA ASN A 436 -17.85 -7.69 11.77
C ASN A 436 -16.56 -7.32 12.51
N SER A 437 -16.20 -6.03 12.53
CA SER A 437 -15.00 -5.58 13.24
C SER A 437 -15.11 -5.81 14.75
N LEU A 438 -16.30 -5.62 15.32
CA LEU A 438 -16.60 -5.95 16.70
C LEU A 438 -16.48 -7.45 16.96
N ALA A 439 -17.10 -8.30 16.12
CA ALA A 439 -16.98 -9.75 16.24
C ALA A 439 -15.52 -10.23 16.13
N THR A 440 -14.74 -9.59 15.26
CA THR A 440 -13.31 -9.86 15.09
C THR A 440 -12.51 -9.51 16.35
N ALA A 441 -12.78 -8.36 16.96
CA ALA A 441 -12.11 -7.93 18.19
C ALA A 441 -12.46 -8.82 19.40
N PHE A 442 -13.70 -9.34 19.46
CA PHE A 442 -14.24 -10.11 20.58
C PHE A 442 -14.47 -11.60 20.26
N ARG A 443 -13.58 -12.19 19.46
CA ARG A 443 -13.68 -13.59 19.00
C ARG A 443 -13.77 -14.65 20.09
N ASP A 444 -13.37 -14.32 21.33
CA ASP A 444 -13.31 -15.25 22.46
C ASP A 444 -14.65 -15.36 23.22
N GLY A 445 -15.71 -14.65 22.79
CA GLY A 445 -17.02 -14.66 23.45
C GLY A 445 -18.20 -14.50 22.49
N PRO A 446 -19.44 -14.64 23.00
CA PRO A 446 -20.64 -14.44 22.20
C PRO A 446 -20.75 -12.98 21.77
N VAL A 447 -21.10 -12.77 20.50
CA VAL A 447 -21.34 -11.45 19.89
C VAL A 447 -22.82 -11.28 19.53
N PHE A 448 -23.47 -12.39 19.18
CA PHE A 448 -24.83 -12.44 18.69
C PHE A 448 -25.72 -13.21 19.65
N TRP A 449 -26.94 -12.71 19.85
CA TRP A 449 -27.98 -13.31 20.66
C TRP A 449 -29.28 -13.33 19.88
N ILE A 450 -29.97 -14.46 19.87
CA ILE A 450 -31.17 -14.65 19.03
C ILE A 450 -32.41 -15.00 19.84
N HIS A 451 -33.55 -14.48 19.40
CA HIS A 451 -34.87 -14.90 19.86
C HIS A 451 -35.68 -15.41 18.67
N GLU A 452 -35.92 -16.72 18.63
CA GLU A 452 -36.64 -17.39 17.56
C GLU A 452 -38.12 -16.96 17.54
N ASN A 453 -38.62 -16.59 16.36
CA ASN A 453 -40.04 -16.31 16.14
C ASN A 453 -40.35 -16.48 14.65
N ASP A 454 -41.39 -17.25 14.33
CA ASP A 454 -41.74 -17.56 12.95
C ASP A 454 -42.78 -16.61 12.33
N ASP A 455 -43.35 -15.68 13.10
CA ASP A 455 -44.30 -14.68 12.61
C ASP A 455 -43.58 -13.35 12.31
N ASP A 456 -43.47 -13.01 11.02
CA ASP A 456 -42.76 -11.81 10.55
C ASP A 456 -43.33 -10.52 11.13
N ARG A 457 -44.66 -10.45 11.33
CA ARG A 457 -45.29 -9.28 11.95
C ARG A 457 -44.92 -9.19 13.43
N ALA A 458 -44.88 -10.31 14.13
CA ALA A 458 -44.45 -10.34 15.52
C ALA A 458 -42.96 -9.99 15.66
N ILE A 459 -42.11 -10.38 14.72
CA ILE A 459 -40.69 -9.98 14.68
C ILE A 459 -40.58 -8.45 14.62
N GLU A 460 -41.27 -7.81 13.67
CA GLU A 460 -41.21 -6.35 13.50
C GLU A 460 -41.69 -5.58 14.74
N VAL A 461 -42.81 -6.03 15.32
CA VAL A 461 -43.35 -5.43 16.56
C VAL A 461 -42.34 -5.57 17.70
N LEU A 462 -41.68 -6.72 17.83
CA LEU A 462 -40.65 -6.93 18.86
C LEU A 462 -39.42 -6.08 18.61
N VAL A 463 -38.94 -5.95 17.37
CA VAL A 463 -37.79 -5.10 17.05
C VAL A 463 -38.08 -3.65 17.36
N ALA A 464 -39.25 -3.13 16.95
CA ALA A 464 -39.68 -1.77 17.27
C ALA A 464 -39.78 -1.53 18.78
N ASP A 465 -40.38 -2.48 19.53
CA ASP A 465 -40.48 -2.42 21.01
C ASP A 465 -39.10 -2.33 21.67
N LEU A 466 -38.18 -3.20 21.26
CA LEU A 466 -36.84 -3.25 21.84
C LEU A 466 -35.99 -2.03 21.45
N GLN A 467 -36.11 -1.54 20.22
CA GLN A 467 -35.43 -0.32 19.77
C GLN A 467 -35.94 0.92 20.53
N ASP A 468 -37.27 1.07 20.66
CA ASP A 468 -37.88 2.16 21.41
C ASP A 468 -37.47 2.16 22.88
N ARG A 469 -37.35 0.97 23.48
CA ARG A 469 -37.03 0.84 24.90
C ARG A 469 -35.55 1.03 25.21
N TYR A 470 -34.66 0.51 24.38
CA TYR A 470 -33.23 0.42 24.72
C TYR A 470 -32.32 1.29 23.87
N LEU A 471 -32.75 1.72 22.67
CA LEU A 471 -31.93 2.52 21.77
C LEU A 471 -32.48 3.93 21.54
N LYS A 472 -33.69 4.25 22.01
CA LYS A 472 -34.26 5.60 21.92
C LYS A 472 -33.41 6.60 22.72
N GLY A 473 -32.84 7.59 22.03
CA GLY A 473 -31.85 8.52 22.58
C GLY A 473 -30.40 8.18 22.20
N PHE A 474 -30.15 6.98 21.68
CA PHE A 474 -28.91 6.60 21.01
C PHE A 474 -29.11 6.71 19.49
N SER A 475 -29.62 7.85 19.01
CA SER A 475 -29.46 8.18 17.60
C SER A 475 -27.95 8.34 17.38
N ALA A 476 -27.36 7.48 16.56
CA ALA A 476 -26.01 7.72 16.05
C ALA A 476 -25.97 9.19 15.56
N PRO A 477 -24.94 9.98 15.91
CA PRO A 477 -24.85 11.34 15.39
C PRO A 477 -25.01 11.24 13.88
N ALA A 478 -26.03 11.92 13.34
CA ALA A 478 -26.24 11.99 11.91
C ALA A 478 -24.91 12.41 11.29
N GLY A 479 -24.31 11.51 10.50
CA GLY A 479 -22.98 11.72 9.95
C GLY A 479 -22.98 12.99 9.11
N THR A 480 -22.23 13.99 9.57
CA THR A 480 -21.67 15.07 8.74
C THR A 480 -20.42 14.60 8.05
#